data_AF-A0AAE3QK06-F1
#
_entry.id   AF-A0AAE3QK06-F1
#
_cell.length_a   1.000
_cell.length_b   1.000
_cell.length_c   1.000
_cell.angle_alpha   90.00
_cell.angle_beta   90.00
_cell.angle_gamma   90.00
#
_symmetry.space_group_name_H-M   'P 1'
#
loop_
_entity.id
_entity.type
_entity.pdbx_description
1 polymer ?
#
loop_
_entity_poly.entity_id
_entity_poly.type
_entity_poly.pdbx_seq_one_letter_code
_entity_poly.pdbx_strand_id
1 'polypeptide(L)'
;EPNWEEASWFKPFHSGFDPLAAGKTTIGALLCTELMFPRCAKLLGQRGAEVIAAPRATGGNSVLWHAASVIAAASAGAYVVSSNRTRNPASPDSIFGGGGFATD
;
A
#
# COMPACT_ATOMS: atom_id res chain seq x y z
N GLU A 1 -14.81 -0.99 -11.99
CA GLU A 1 -14.17 -0.70 -13.30
C GLU A 1 -13.86 -2.03 -13.98
N PRO A 2 -14.01 -2.14 -15.32
CA PRO A 2 -13.53 -3.32 -16.05
C PRO A 2 -12.06 -3.57 -15.68
N ASN A 3 -11.69 -4.83 -15.43
CA ASN A 3 -10.35 -5.27 -14.99
C ASN A 3 -9.98 -5.02 -13.50
N TRP A 4 -10.91 -4.57 -12.66
CA TRP A 4 -10.71 -4.44 -11.20
C TRP A 4 -11.79 -5.18 -10.41
N GLU A 5 -11.95 -6.49 -10.68
CA GLU A 5 -13.01 -7.34 -10.11
C GLU A 5 -12.63 -7.99 -8.77
N GLU A 6 -11.83 -7.27 -7.95
CA GLU A 6 -11.31 -7.77 -6.68
C GLU A 6 -12.43 -8.33 -5.77
N ALA A 7 -13.57 -7.65 -5.73
CA ALA A 7 -14.73 -8.06 -4.94
C ALA A 7 -15.42 -9.35 -5.42
N SER A 8 -15.16 -9.79 -6.65
CA SER A 8 -15.67 -11.08 -7.17
C SER A 8 -14.77 -12.26 -6.79
N TRP A 9 -13.47 -12.01 -6.58
CA TRP A 9 -12.47 -13.04 -6.28
C TRP A 9 -12.16 -13.15 -4.80
N PHE A 10 -12.25 -12.05 -4.05
CA PHE A 10 -11.84 -11.96 -2.65
C PHE A 10 -13.00 -11.55 -1.76
N LYS A 11 -12.96 -12.04 -0.51
CA LYS A 11 -13.84 -11.57 0.55
C LYS A 11 -13.13 -10.47 1.34
N PRO A 12 -13.82 -9.37 1.69
CA PRO A 12 -13.26 -8.39 2.60
C PRO A 12 -12.90 -9.03 3.93
N PHE A 13 -11.71 -8.77 4.42
CA PHE A 13 -11.24 -9.21 5.72
C PHE A 13 -10.66 -8.01 6.47
N HIS A 14 -11.02 -7.86 7.75
CA HIS A 14 -10.74 -6.64 8.50
C HIS A 14 -10.08 -6.89 9.86
N SER A 15 -9.51 -8.08 10.10
CA SER A 15 -8.80 -8.32 11.37
C SER A 15 -7.35 -7.86 11.30
N GLY A 16 -6.86 -7.31 12.42
CA GLY A 16 -5.45 -7.43 12.80
C GLY A 16 -4.43 -6.79 11.88
N PHE A 17 -4.58 -5.48 11.61
CA PHE A 17 -3.47 -4.62 11.21
C PHE A 17 -2.43 -4.60 12.34
N ASP A 18 -1.70 -5.71 12.47
CA ASP A 18 -0.81 -6.00 13.58
C ASP A 18 0.63 -6.01 13.04
N PRO A 19 1.45 -5.02 13.42
CA PRO A 19 2.82 -4.95 12.97
C PRO A 19 3.65 -6.12 13.48
N LEU A 20 4.64 -6.54 12.69
CA LEU A 20 5.57 -7.62 13.04
C LEU A 20 6.98 -7.07 13.20
N ALA A 21 7.71 -7.59 14.19
CA ALA A 21 9.12 -7.27 14.37
C ALA A 21 9.96 -7.95 13.27
N ALA A 22 10.75 -7.16 12.56
CA ALA A 22 11.73 -7.58 11.57
C ALA A 22 13.10 -7.03 11.98
N GLY A 23 13.82 -7.81 12.80
CA GLY A 23 15.09 -7.36 13.38
C GLY A 23 14.89 -6.22 14.37
N LYS A 24 15.38 -5.03 14.03
CA LYS A 24 15.28 -3.81 14.87
C LYS A 24 14.13 -2.88 14.46
N THR A 25 13.31 -3.30 13.50
CA THR A 25 12.25 -2.47 12.94
C THR A 25 10.92 -3.20 13.03
N THR A 26 9.87 -2.46 13.37
CA THR A 26 8.51 -2.97 13.42
C THR A 26 7.77 -2.60 12.14
N ILE A 27 7.31 -3.61 11.39
CA ILE A 27 6.76 -3.44 10.06
C ILE A 27 5.26 -3.74 10.06
N GLY A 28 4.46 -2.75 9.67
CA GLY A 28 3.06 -2.91 9.29
C GLY A 28 2.91 -3.13 7.78
N ALA A 29 1.76 -3.65 7.35
CA ALA A 29 1.45 -3.82 5.94
C ALA A 29 0.06 -3.28 5.59
N LEU A 30 -0.03 -2.64 4.42
CA LEU A 30 -1.28 -2.25 3.78
C LEU A 30 -1.28 -2.83 2.36
N LEU A 31 -2.37 -3.43 1.93
CA LEU A 31 -2.48 -4.02 0.60
C LEU A 31 -3.13 -3.04 -0.39
N CYS A 32 -2.35 -2.56 -1.36
CA CYS A 32 -2.82 -1.78 -2.51
C CYS A 32 -3.81 -0.66 -2.14
N THR A 33 -5.11 -0.88 -2.37
CA THR A 33 -6.19 0.07 -2.09
C THR A 33 -6.25 0.48 -0.62
N GLU A 34 -5.80 -0.36 0.31
CA GLU A 34 -5.73 -0.05 1.74
C GLU A 34 -4.89 1.19 2.05
N LEU A 35 -3.90 1.52 1.20
CA LEU A 35 -3.10 2.75 1.33
C LEU A 35 -3.97 4.02 1.21
N MET A 36 -5.10 3.93 0.52
CA MET A 36 -6.07 5.03 0.38
C MET A 36 -6.92 5.25 1.64
N PHE A 37 -6.77 4.43 2.68
CA PHE A 37 -7.53 4.52 3.92
C PHE A 37 -6.60 4.86 5.09
N PRO A 38 -6.37 6.16 5.38
CA PRO A 38 -5.43 6.60 6.42
C PRO A 38 -5.72 6.05 7.81
N ARG A 39 -6.98 5.67 8.10
CA ARG A 39 -7.36 5.03 9.36
C ARG A 39 -6.61 3.72 9.60
N CYS A 40 -6.30 2.96 8.55
CA CYS A 40 -5.58 1.69 8.64
C CYS A 40 -4.10 1.96 8.95
N ALA A 41 -3.49 2.94 8.28
CA ALA A 41 -2.13 3.39 8.56
C ALA A 41 -2.00 3.92 10.01
N LYS A 42 -2.93 4.75 10.45
CA LYS A 42 -3.00 5.25 11.83
C LYS A 42 -3.04 4.11 12.84
N LEU A 43 -3.84 3.08 12.58
CA LEU A 43 -3.97 1.93 13.47
C LEU A 43 -2.67 1.12 13.56
N LEU A 44 -1.94 0.95 12.45
CA LEU A 44 -0.60 0.35 12.44
C LEU A 44 0.40 1.17 13.27
N GLY A 45 0.41 2.49 13.09
CA GLY A 45 1.26 3.39 13.87
C GLY A 45 0.96 3.36 15.38
N GLN A 46 -0.32 3.35 15.74
CA GLN A 46 -0.76 3.17 17.15
C GLN A 46 -0.31 1.84 17.77
N ARG A 47 -0.02 0.84 16.94
CA ARG A 47 0.52 -0.46 17.35
C ARG A 47 2.04 -0.57 17.23
N GLY A 48 2.71 0.56 16.99
CA GLY A 48 4.16 0.64 16.97
C GLY A 48 4.81 0.31 15.64
N ALA A 49 4.09 0.32 14.52
CA ALA A 49 4.74 0.26 13.21
C ALA A 49 5.67 1.46 13.03
N GLU A 50 6.93 1.19 12.70
CA GLU A 50 7.93 2.19 12.34
C GLU A 50 8.01 2.35 10.82
N VAL A 51 7.69 1.26 10.09
CA VAL A 51 7.60 1.23 8.63
C VAL A 51 6.30 0.53 8.23
N ILE A 52 5.60 1.07 7.24
CA ILE A 52 4.43 0.47 6.60
C ILE A 52 4.81 0.11 5.17
N ALA A 53 4.77 -1.19 4.85
CA ALA A 53 4.94 -1.69 3.49
C ALA A 53 3.60 -1.69 2.75
N ALA A 54 3.57 -1.08 1.56
CA ALA A 54 2.37 -0.95 0.76
C ALA A 54 2.58 -1.45 -0.69
N PRO A 55 2.58 -2.77 -0.93
CA PRO A 55 2.66 -3.32 -2.28
C PRO A 55 1.39 -3.00 -3.10
N ARG A 56 1.57 -2.68 -4.38
CA ARG A 56 0.49 -2.25 -5.28
C ARG A 56 0.55 -2.96 -6.63
N ALA A 57 -0.59 -3.08 -7.26
CA ALA A 57 -0.72 -3.50 -8.65
C ALA A 57 -1.74 -2.58 -9.32
N THR A 58 -1.29 -1.41 -9.76
CA THR A 58 -2.16 -0.28 -10.13
C THR A 58 -1.68 0.41 -11.41
N GLY A 59 -2.56 1.21 -12.01
CA GLY A 59 -2.24 2.03 -13.19
C GLY A 59 -1.22 3.15 -12.94
N GLY A 60 -0.96 3.95 -13.97
CA GLY A 60 0.08 4.99 -13.99
C GLY A 60 -0.20 6.27 -13.20
N ASN A 61 -1.27 6.37 -12.42
CA ASN A 61 -1.60 7.60 -11.67
C ASN A 61 -0.71 7.76 -10.42
N SER A 62 0.56 8.08 -10.61
CA SER A 62 1.55 8.20 -9.53
C SER A 62 1.24 9.30 -8.53
N VAL A 63 0.61 10.40 -8.96
CA VAL A 63 0.28 11.56 -8.11
C VAL A 63 -0.67 11.16 -7.00
N LEU A 64 -1.75 10.44 -7.34
CA LEU A 64 -2.73 9.96 -6.37
C LEU A 64 -2.07 9.05 -5.32
N TRP A 65 -1.21 8.14 -5.74
CA TRP A 65 -0.54 7.18 -4.85
C TRP A 65 0.50 7.84 -3.94
N HIS A 66 1.21 8.86 -4.42
CA HIS A 66 2.10 9.64 -3.56
C HIS A 66 1.32 10.44 -2.52
N ALA A 67 0.21 11.07 -2.90
CA ALA A 67 -0.64 11.80 -1.95
C ALA A 67 -1.19 10.87 -0.86
N ALA A 68 -1.65 9.67 -1.24
CA ALA A 68 -2.09 8.65 -0.29
C ALA A 68 -0.96 8.22 0.66
N SER A 69 0.26 8.04 0.14
CA SER A 69 1.45 7.71 0.93
C SER A 69 1.76 8.78 1.97
N VAL A 70 1.77 10.05 1.57
CA VAL A 70 2.02 11.18 2.48
C VAL A 70 0.99 11.24 3.60
N ILE A 71 -0.30 11.09 3.27
CA ILE A 71 -1.36 11.11 4.27
C ILE A 71 -1.24 9.90 5.20
N ALA A 72 -0.90 8.72 4.68
CA ALA A 72 -0.72 7.50 5.46
C ALA A 72 0.48 7.62 6.43
N ALA A 73 1.63 8.09 5.96
CA ALA A 73 2.83 8.30 6.76
C ALA A 73 2.57 9.30 7.89
N ALA A 74 2.01 10.46 7.57
CA ALA A 74 1.65 11.48 8.54
C ALA A 74 0.60 10.98 9.57
N SER A 75 -0.36 10.16 9.15
CA SER A 75 -1.40 9.61 10.04
C SER A 75 -0.87 8.53 10.98
N ALA A 76 0.14 7.77 10.55
CA ALA A 76 0.76 6.71 11.31
C ALA A 76 1.89 7.22 12.23
N GLY A 77 2.55 8.32 11.85
CA GLY A 77 3.85 8.69 12.43
C GLY A 77 4.93 7.65 12.09
N ALA A 78 4.88 7.08 10.88
CA ALA A 78 5.72 5.98 10.43
C ALA A 78 6.08 6.16 8.96
N TYR A 79 7.23 5.63 8.54
CA TYR A 79 7.62 5.64 7.13
C TYR A 79 6.68 4.76 6.31
N VAL A 80 6.38 5.16 5.08
CA VAL A 80 5.65 4.33 4.12
C VAL A 80 6.56 3.99 2.95
N VAL A 81 6.70 2.69 2.65
CA VAL A 81 7.43 2.21 1.49
C VAL A 81 6.48 1.45 0.56
N SER A 82 6.42 1.86 -0.70
CA SER A 82 5.52 1.27 -1.69
C SER A 82 6.26 0.83 -2.93
N SER A 83 5.87 -0.33 -3.45
CA SER A 83 6.25 -0.82 -4.77
C SER A 83 4.99 -1.04 -5.60
N ASN A 84 5.09 -0.87 -6.91
CA ASN A 84 3.99 -1.12 -7.82
C ASN A 84 4.43 -2.03 -8.95
N ARG A 85 3.56 -2.99 -9.31
CA ARG A 85 3.81 -3.92 -10.41
C ARG A 85 4.17 -3.16 -11.69
N THR A 86 5.20 -3.63 -12.38
CA THR A 86 5.62 -3.08 -13.67
C THR A 86 4.79 -3.68 -14.81
N ARG A 87 4.74 -2.95 -15.94
CA ARG A 87 4.15 -3.45 -17.17
C ARG A 87 4.89 -4.69 -17.64
N ASN A 88 4.16 -5.73 -18.07
CA ASN A 88 4.75 -6.87 -18.75
C ASN A 88 5.04 -6.50 -20.22
N PRO A 89 6.30 -6.54 -20.69
CA PRO A 89 6.63 -6.25 -22.08
C PRO A 89 5.94 -7.19 -23.09
N ALA A 90 5.64 -8.42 -22.67
CA ALA A 90 4.96 -9.43 -23.49
C ALA A 90 3.42 -9.26 -23.52
N SER A 91 2.87 -8.33 -22.75
CA SER A 91 1.42 -8.07 -22.69
C SER A 91 1.16 -6.57 -22.89
N PRO A 92 1.03 -6.11 -24.15
CA PRO A 92 0.91 -4.68 -24.46
C PRO A 92 -0.27 -3.99 -23.75
N ASP A 93 -1.35 -4.72 -23.48
CA ASP A 93 -2.55 -4.22 -22.79
C ASP A 93 -2.37 -4.09 -21.26
N SER A 94 -1.23 -4.49 -20.69
CA SER A 94 -0.97 -4.45 -19.26
C SER A 94 -0.96 -3.02 -18.72
N ILE A 95 -2.02 -2.58 -18.05
CA ILE A 95 -2.16 -1.19 -17.57
C ILE A 95 -1.26 -0.79 -16.39
N PHE A 96 -0.44 -1.70 -15.83
CA PHE A 96 0.36 -1.41 -14.64
C PHE A 96 1.39 -0.29 -14.84
N GLY A 97 1.42 0.66 -13.90
CA GLY A 97 2.23 1.87 -13.96
C GLY A 97 3.68 1.72 -13.50
N GLY A 98 4.02 0.63 -12.79
CA GLY A 98 5.33 0.48 -12.16
C GLY A 98 5.63 1.56 -11.12
N GLY A 99 6.91 1.66 -10.77
CA GLY A 99 7.43 2.64 -9.83
C GLY A 99 7.33 2.21 -8.36
N GLY A 100 8.22 2.74 -7.55
CA GLY A 100 8.17 2.63 -6.09
C GLY A 100 8.56 3.96 -5.47
N PHE A 101 8.19 4.15 -4.22
CA PHE A 101 8.52 5.36 -3.46
C PHE A 101 8.65 5.03 -1.97
N ALA A 102 9.37 5.89 -1.27
CA ALA A 102 9.41 5.95 0.18
C ALA A 102 8.96 7.35 0.62
N THR A 103 8.18 7.41 1.69
CA THR A 103 7.64 8.65 2.26
C THR A 103 7.88 8.62 3.76
N ASP A 104 8.31 9.75 4.30
CA ASP A 104 8.50 9.98 5.73
C ASP A 104 7.26 10.56 6.41
#